data_AF-A0A939XXX7-F1
#
_entry.id   AF-A0A939XXX7-F1
#
_cell.length_a   1.000
_cell.length_b   1.000
_cell.length_c   1.000
_cell.angle_alpha   90.00
_cell.angle_beta   90.00
_cell.angle_gamma   90.00
#
_symmetry.space_group_name_H-M   'P 1'
#
loop_
_entity.id
_entity.type
_entity.pdbx_description
1 polymer ?
#
loop_
_entity_poly.entity_id
_entity_poly.type
_entity_poly.pdbx_seq_one_letter_code
_entity_poly.pdbx_strand_id
1 'polypeptide(L)' 'MSEEEINKYRLTSLEEPTDEMLSYIMREAAEEARKSNEAALRKYFDEISKMYKEKYGDRQCTRKSPC' A
#
# COMPACT_ATOMS: atom_id res chain seq x y z
N MET A 1 -23.98 2.01 11.63
CA MET A 1 -23.33 3.33 11.72
C MET A 1 -23.28 3.99 10.37
N SER A 2 -23.77 5.22 10.27
CA SER A 2 -23.63 6.05 9.07
C SER A 2 -22.28 6.79 9.06
N GLU A 3 -21.81 7.15 7.87
CA GLU A 3 -20.55 7.89 7.70
C GLU A 3 -20.63 9.30 8.33
N GLU A 4 -21.82 9.91 8.34
CA GLU A 4 -22.09 11.21 8.97
C GLU A 4 -21.88 11.18 10.49
N GLU A 5 -22.32 10.11 11.16
CA GLU A 5 -22.13 9.92 12.61
C GLU A 5 -20.64 9.75 12.97
N ILE A 6 -19.89 9.02 12.15
CA ILE A 6 -18.45 8.82 12.34
C ILE A 6 -17.69 10.13 12.09
N ASN A 7 -18.08 10.89 11.07
CA ASN A 7 -17.48 12.19 10.77
C ASN A 7 -17.74 13.20 11.88
N LYS A 8 -18.94 13.23 12.46
CA LYS A 8 -19.25 14.07 13.62
C LYS A 8 -18.36 13.72 14.81
N TYR A 9 -18.18 12.43 15.08
CA TYR A 9 -17.27 11.95 16.11
C TYR A 9 -15.82 12.40 15.86
N ARG A 10 -15.28 12.17 14.65
CA ARG A 10 -13.91 12.57 14.25
C ARG A 10 -13.64 14.05 14.42
N LEU A 11 -14.61 14.90 14.12
CA LEU A 11 -14.42 16.36 14.04
C LEU A 11 -14.76 17.11 15.32
N THR A 12 -15.70 16.60 16.13
CA THR A 12 -16.32 17.40 17.21
C THR A 12 -16.45 16.70 18.55
N SER A 13 -16.21 15.39 18.64
CA SER A 13 -16.37 14.65 19.89
C SER A 13 -15.02 14.44 20.61
N LEU A 14 -15.05 14.59 21.94
CA LEU A 14 -13.98 14.21 22.87
C LEU A 14 -14.37 13.01 23.76
N GLU A 15 -15.58 12.47 23.54
CA GLU A 15 -16.07 11.28 24.25
C GLU A 15 -15.46 10.01 23.66
N GLU A 16 -15.48 8.91 24.42
CA GLU A 16 -14.99 7.61 23.96
C GLU A 16 -15.96 7.01 22.92
N PRO A 17 -15.46 6.42 21.81
CA PRO A 17 -16.32 5.86 20.78
C PRO A 17 -16.95 4.57 21.27
N THR A 18 -18.13 4.24 20.76
CA THR A 18 -18.69 2.90 20.92
C THR A 18 -17.81 1.86 20.21
N ASP A 19 -17.86 0.61 20.67
CA ASP A 19 -17.13 -0.51 20.04
C ASP A 19 -17.40 -0.61 18.52
N GLU A 20 -18.63 -0.39 18.09
CA GLU A 20 -18.99 -0.41 16.67
C GLU A 20 -18.30 0.72 15.89
N MET A 21 -18.26 1.93 16.43
CA MET A 21 -17.54 3.06 15.82
C MET A 21 -16.03 2.83 15.80
N LEU A 22 -15.46 2.34 16.90
CA LEU A 22 -14.04 2.03 16.99
C LEU A 22 -13.66 0.96 15.97
N SER A 23 -14.47 -0.11 15.85
CA SER A 23 -14.23 -1.18 14.88
C SER A 23 -14.21 -0.67 13.44
N TYR A 24 -15.10 0.27 13.11
CA TYR A 24 -15.14 0.88 11.78
C TYR A 24 -13.88 1.71 11.50
N ILE A 25 -13.50 2.58 12.43
CA ILE A 25 -12.31 3.45 12.29
C ILE A 25 -11.04 2.59 12.16
N MET A 26 -10.91 1.55 12.99
CA MET A 26 -9.75 0.64 12.93
C MET A 26 -9.70 -0.13 11.62
N ARG A 27 -10.84 -0.57 11.09
CA ARG A 27 -10.90 -1.22 9.78
C ARG A 27 -10.44 -0.28 8.66
N GLU A 28 -10.92 0.96 8.66
CA GLU A 28 -10.54 1.96 7.66
C GLU A 28 -9.04 2.27 7.72
N ALA A 29 -8.50 2.48 8.93
CA ALA A 29 -7.07 2.69 9.14
C ALA A 29 -6.22 1.47 8.69
N ALA A 30 -6.69 0.26 8.98
CA ALA A 30 -6.03 -0.97 8.55
C ALA A 30 -6.03 -1.10 7.02
N GLU A 31 -7.13 -0.75 6.34
CA GLU A 31 -7.21 -0.76 4.88
C GLU A 31 -6.27 0.27 4.25
N GLU A 32 -6.18 1.48 4.81
CA GLU A 32 -5.26 2.51 4.34
C GLU A 32 -3.79 2.10 4.53
N ALA A 33 -3.44 1.55 5.69
CA ALA A 33 -2.11 0.99 5.94
C ALA A 33 -1.78 -0.15 4.96
N ARG A 34 -2.75 -1.02 4.65
CA ARG A 34 -2.56 -2.10 3.66
C ARG A 34 -2.28 -1.55 2.27
N LYS A 35 -3.06 -0.57 1.82
CA LYS A 35 -2.91 0.05 0.48
C LYS A 35 -1.56 0.78 0.35
N SER A 36 -1.18 1.56 1.36
CA SER A 36 0.11 2.27 1.35
C SER A 36 1.28 1.29 1.35
N ASN A 37 1.21 0.22 2.14
CA ASN A 37 2.24 -0.81 2.19
C ASN A 37 2.33 -1.60 0.86
N GLU A 38 1.20 -1.98 0.26
CA GLU A 38 1.17 -2.63 -1.06
C GLU A 38 1.82 -1.74 -2.13
N ALA A 39 1.52 -0.44 -2.14
CA ALA A 39 2.13 0.51 -3.05
C ALA A 39 3.64 0.66 -2.83
N ALA A 40 4.10 0.68 -1.58
CA ALA A 40 5.52 0.75 -1.24
C ALA A 40 6.26 -0.52 -1.66
N LEU A 41 5.71 -1.70 -1.37
CA LEU A 41 6.28 -2.99 -1.77
C LEU A 41 6.37 -3.10 -3.29
N ARG A 42 5.32 -2.70 -4.01
CA ARG A 42 5.33 -2.70 -5.47
C ARG A 42 6.46 -1.85 -6.03
N LYS A 43 6.61 -0.61 -5.56
CA LYS A 43 7.71 0.28 -5.97
C LYS A 43 9.07 -0.33 -5.66
N TYR A 44 9.23 -0.91 -4.48
CA TYR A 44 10.48 -1.55 -4.06
C TYR A 44 10.87 -2.71 -4.99
N PHE A 45 9.93 -3.61 -5.31
CA PHE A 45 10.21 -4.72 -6.21
C PHE A 45 10.38 -4.31 -7.68
N ASP A 46 9.67 -3.27 -8.13
CA ASP A 46 9.87 -2.68 -9.46
C ASP A 46 11.30 -2.13 -9.58
N GLU A 47 11.82 -1.46 -8.55
CA GLU A 47 13.18 -0.94 -8.50
C GLU A 47 14.22 -2.08 -8.51
N ILE A 48 14.04 -3.13 -7.70
CA ILE A 48 14.89 -4.32 -7.73
C ILE A 48 14.90 -4.94 -9.13
N SER A 49 13.73 -5.09 -9.75
CA SER A 49 13.59 -5.68 -11.08
C SER A 49 14.30 -4.84 -12.14
N LYS A 50 14.22 -3.52 -12.04
CA LYS A 50 14.93 -2.58 -12.91
C LYS A 50 16.45 -2.73 -12.74
N MET A 51 16.94 -2.69 -11.50
CA MET A 51 18.36 -2.88 -11.18
C MET A 51 18.91 -4.20 -11.70
N TYR A 52 18.12 -5.28 -11.63
CA TYR A 52 18.51 -6.58 -12.16
C TYR A 52 18.58 -6.57 -13.69
N LYS A 53 17.58 -5.99 -14.37
CA LYS A 53 17.61 -5.83 -15.84
C LYS A 53 18.79 -5.00 -16.30
N GLU A 54 19.14 -3.93 -15.60
CA GLU A 54 20.31 -3.10 -15.93
C GLU A 54 21.63 -3.87 -15.73
N LYS A 55 21.76 -4.66 -14.66
CA LYS A 55 22.99 -5.42 -14.37
C LYS A 55 23.17 -6.73 -15.16
N TYR A 56 22.07 -7.33 -15.61
CA TYR A 56 22.07 -8.69 -16.17
C TYR A 56 21.33 -8.80 -17.51
N GLY A 57 20.56 -7.80 -17.93
CA GLY A 57 19.80 -7.79 -19.18
C GLY A 57 20.68 -7.76 -20.43
N ASP A 58 21.80 -7.03 -20.40
CA ASP A 58 22.73 -6.95 -21.54
C ASP A 58 23.56 -8.23 -21.74
N ARG A 59 23.68 -9.09 -20.72
CA ARG A 59 24.42 -10.35 -20.80
C ARG A 59 23.71 -11.45 -21.60
N GLN A 60 22.44 -11.27 -21.95
CA GLN A 60 21.70 -12.24 -22.76
C GLN A 60 21.78 -11.97 -24.28
N CYS A 61 22.07 -10.74 -24.71
CA CYS A 61 22.24 -10.43 -26.13
C CYS A 61 23.61 -10.87 -26.69
N THR A 62 24.65 -10.98 -25.87
CA THR A 62 26.00 -11.40 -26.33
C THR A 62 26.20 -12.91 -26.38
N ARG A 63 25.22 -13.73 -25.97
CA ARG A 63 25.26 -15.20 -26.06
C ARG A 63 24.45 -15.79 -27.21
N LYS A 64 23.69 -14.98 -27.96
CA LYS A 64 23.13 -15.39 -29.25
C LYS A 64 24.13 -15.01 -30.34
N SER A 65 25.13 -15.87 -30.55
CA SER A 65 26.03 -15.79 -31.70
C SER A 65 25.22 -15.73 -33.00
N PRO A 66 25.62 -14.93 -34.01
CA PRO A 66 25.12 -15.12 -35.36
C PRO A 66 25.63 -16.49 -35.86
N CYS A 67 24.72 -17.33 -36.32
CA CYS A 67 25.07 -18.43 -37.22
C CYS A 67 25.42 -17.85 -38.60
#